data_AF-A0A2S6IP23-F1
#
_entry.id   AF-A0A2S6IP23-F1
#
_cell.length_a   1.000
_cell.length_b   1.000
_cell.length_c   1.000
_cell.angle_alpha   90.00
_cell.angle_beta   90.00
_cell.angle_gamma   90.00
#
_symmetry.space_group_name_H-M   'P 1'
#
loop_
_entity.id
_entity.type
_entity.pdbx_description
1 polymer ?
#
loop_
_entity_poly.entity_id
_entity_poly.type
_entity_poly.pdbx_seq_one_letter_code
_entity_poly.pdbx_strand_id
1 'polypeptide(L)'
;MPLLTPPTSWEKSSPAVALDRPPTSVADAGFTLVEALMAMVLGLAVVTGGSVAVIDVLRTSNFTHQNAHAADLLREETAGARALPYSQLTLRSTELAGDPLVRSAAGVLRATVGAGTDEPVVLAAATLPAMAHRGTDAHENTAYRVARYVTQPANCTCRRFSALVTWESRGKEHRRWASTLVADVYRGASASWSWELVDAKAPVLSGSTVKVPLLLANHGNRDQWSLSVAVQRSGTAVPVVAQWHTDADGDLVGERSLATAAGRGASGTQESGQRLQTVLSIPLPGPGTYTVTATSTSTVNPSAQRHTVVEVVVP
;
A
#
# COMPACT_ATOMS: atom_id res chain seq x y z
N MET A 1 37.26 -31.17 25.10
CA MET A 1 38.34 -30.89 24.13
C MET A 1 38.18 -29.45 23.66
N PRO A 2 39.19 -28.55 23.76
CA PRO A 2 40.32 -28.52 24.68
C PRO A 2 40.12 -27.52 25.83
N LEU A 3 40.75 -27.86 26.96
CA LEU A 3 41.11 -26.99 28.08
C LEU A 3 42.33 -26.15 27.68
N LEU A 4 42.40 -24.89 28.12
CA LEU A 4 43.68 -24.18 28.31
C LEU A 4 43.65 -23.35 29.60
N THR A 5 44.72 -23.55 30.35
CA THR A 5 45.05 -23.21 31.74
C THR A 5 45.53 -21.76 31.95
N PRO A 6 45.56 -21.28 33.20
CA PRO A 6 46.00 -19.92 33.55
C PRO A 6 47.53 -19.79 33.59
N PRO A 7 48.11 -18.58 33.44
CA PRO A 7 49.50 -18.33 33.81
C PRO A 7 49.65 -18.07 35.32
N THR A 8 50.46 -18.92 35.93
CA THR A 8 51.08 -18.83 37.25
C THR A 8 52.33 -17.93 37.26
N SER A 9 52.64 -17.40 38.46
CA SER A 9 53.93 -16.87 38.95
C SER A 9 54.43 -15.58 38.26
N TRP A 10 54.97 -14.58 38.97
CA TRP A 10 56.01 -14.65 39.99
C TRP A 10 55.81 -13.63 41.12
N GLU A 11 56.09 -14.12 42.33
CA GLU A 11 56.31 -13.37 43.55
C GLU A 11 57.39 -12.29 43.36
N LYS A 12 57.12 -11.09 43.84
CA LYS A 12 58.17 -10.21 44.34
C LYS A 12 57.80 -9.80 45.76
N SER A 13 58.27 -10.59 46.70
CA SER A 13 58.32 -10.30 48.13
C SER A 13 59.14 -9.03 48.35
N SER A 14 58.46 -7.91 48.60
CA SER A 14 59.09 -6.71 49.16
C SER A 14 59.13 -6.85 50.69
N PRO A 15 60.24 -6.51 51.34
CA PRO A 15 60.39 -6.63 52.79
C PRO A 15 59.41 -5.71 53.51
N ALA A 16 58.82 -6.24 54.59
CA ALA A 16 58.02 -5.50 55.55
C ALA A 16 58.86 -4.36 56.14
N VAL A 17 58.64 -3.14 55.65
CA VAL A 17 59.01 -1.93 56.37
C VAL A 17 58.00 -1.79 57.50
N ALA A 18 58.47 -1.99 58.72
CA ALA A 18 57.74 -1.62 59.92
C ALA A 18 57.49 -0.11 59.87
N LEU A 19 56.29 0.27 59.44
CA LEU A 19 55.76 1.61 59.65
C LEU A 19 55.49 1.74 61.14
N ASP A 20 56.44 2.41 61.79
CA ASP A 20 56.30 3.06 63.08
C ASP A 20 54.92 3.71 63.14
N ARG A 21 54.05 3.18 64.00
CA ARG A 21 52.66 3.62 64.13
C ARG A 21 52.70 4.86 65.02
N PRO A 22 52.50 6.07 64.48
CA PRO A 22 52.37 7.24 65.35
C PRO A 22 51.12 7.06 66.23
N PRO A 23 51.15 7.63 67.45
CA PRO A 23 50.16 7.37 68.48
C PRO A 23 48.74 7.63 67.98
N THR A 24 47.82 6.77 68.42
CA THR A 24 46.38 7.03 68.39
C THR A 24 46.08 8.25 69.24
N SER A 25 46.22 9.45 68.68
CA SER A 25 45.31 10.52 69.02
C SER A 25 44.05 10.27 68.20
N VAL A 26 43.08 9.61 68.82
CA VAL A 26 41.68 9.93 68.56
C VAL A 26 41.51 11.37 69.05
N ALA A 27 42.06 12.32 68.31
CA ALA A 27 41.55 13.66 68.34
C ALA A 27 40.14 13.51 67.81
N ASP A 28 39.16 13.88 68.62
CA ASP A 28 37.86 14.31 68.16
C ASP A 28 38.09 15.39 67.09
N ALA A 29 38.40 14.97 65.86
CA ALA A 29 38.38 15.78 64.67
C ALA A 29 36.91 15.97 64.33
N GLY A 30 36.21 16.66 65.24
CA GLY A 30 34.90 17.22 64.96
C GLY A 30 35.04 17.97 63.66
N PHE A 31 34.26 17.53 62.68
CA PHE A 31 34.20 18.13 61.35
C PHE A 31 34.16 19.64 61.52
N THR A 32 35.20 20.34 61.08
CA THR A 32 35.23 21.78 61.29
C THR A 32 34.05 22.37 60.50
N LEU A 33 33.40 23.42 61.02
CA LEU A 33 32.25 24.04 60.35
C LEU A 33 32.56 24.39 58.89
N VAL A 34 33.82 24.76 58.61
CA VAL A 34 34.32 25.06 57.27
C VAL A 34 34.40 23.82 56.38
N GLU A 35 34.90 22.69 56.89
CA GLU A 35 34.90 21.42 56.14
C GLU A 35 33.48 20.94 55.87
N ALA A 36 32.56 21.08 56.83
CA ALA A 36 31.16 20.68 56.67
C ALA A 36 30.48 21.51 55.57
N LEU A 37 30.76 22.82 55.55
CA LEU A 37 30.27 23.73 54.53
C LEU A 37 30.86 23.40 53.15
N MET A 38 32.16 23.13 53.07
CA MET A 38 32.82 22.77 51.81
C MET A 38 32.34 21.41 51.26
N ALA A 39 32.14 20.41 52.14
CA ALA A 39 31.57 19.12 51.78
C ALA A 39 30.11 19.27 51.30
N MET A 40 29.32 20.15 51.91
CA MET A 40 27.97 20.45 51.47
C MET A 40 27.96 21.15 50.10
N VAL A 41 28.86 22.11 49.86
CA VAL A 41 28.98 22.80 48.56
C VAL A 41 29.42 21.84 47.45
N LEU A 42 30.42 20.99 47.72
CA LEU A 42 30.87 19.95 46.78
C LEU A 42 29.77 18.92 46.52
N GLY A 43 29.06 18.48 47.57
CA GLY A 43 27.90 17.60 47.45
C GLY A 43 26.80 18.21 46.59
N LEU A 44 26.48 19.50 46.80
CA LEU A 44 25.50 20.22 45.99
C LEU A 44 25.95 20.34 44.53
N ALA A 45 27.24 20.61 44.28
CA ALA A 45 27.79 20.67 42.92
C ALA A 45 27.70 19.32 42.19
N VAL A 46 28.02 18.21 42.87
CA VAL A 46 27.91 16.85 42.32
C VAL A 46 26.47 16.47 42.05
N VAL A 47 25.55 16.75 42.99
CA VAL A 47 24.12 16.45 42.81
C VAL A 47 23.51 17.29 41.69
N THR A 48 23.85 18.58 41.61
CA THR A 48 23.33 19.47 40.56
C THR A 48 23.89 19.07 39.19
N GLY A 49 25.19 18.82 39.07
CA GLY A 49 25.81 18.35 37.84
C GLY A 49 25.29 16.98 37.40
N GLY A 50 25.12 16.04 38.34
CA GLY A 50 24.55 14.72 38.09
C GLY A 50 23.08 14.79 37.64
N SER A 51 22.29 15.70 38.21
CA SER A 51 20.89 15.89 37.84
C SER A 51 20.74 16.37 36.40
N VAL A 52 21.61 17.28 35.94
CA VAL A 52 21.62 17.74 34.54
C VAL A 52 21.94 16.58 33.59
N ALA A 53 22.94 15.76 33.90
CA ALA A 53 23.30 14.61 33.08
C ALA A 53 22.17 13.57 32.98
N VAL A 54 21.51 13.25 34.10
CA VAL A 54 20.35 12.34 34.11
C VAL A 54 19.21 12.89 33.27
N ILE A 55 18.90 14.18 33.41
CA ILE A 55 17.88 14.84 32.61
C ILE A 55 18.23 14.72 31.12
N ASP A 56 19.46 15.02 30.71
CA ASP A 56 19.86 14.95 29.29
C ASP A 56 19.84 13.52 28.73
N VAL A 57 20.17 12.51 29.53
CA VAL A 57 20.02 11.09 29.14
C VAL A 57 18.55 10.74 28.94
N LEU A 58 17.67 11.09 29.89
CA LEU A 58 16.23 10.86 29.77
C LEU A 58 15.64 11.58 28.56
N ARG A 59 16.11 12.80 28.28
CA ARG A 59 15.69 13.58 27.12
C ARG A 59 16.07 12.90 25.81
N THR A 60 17.28 12.37 25.72
CA THR A 60 17.80 11.68 24.53
C THR A 60 17.10 10.34 24.33
N SER A 61 16.84 9.62 25.41
CA SER A 61 16.06 8.37 25.39
C SER A 61 14.64 8.61 24.86
N ASN A 62 13.90 9.56 25.42
CA ASN A 62 12.54 9.88 24.95
C ASN A 62 12.50 10.25 23.46
N PHE A 63 13.44 11.08 23.00
CA PHE A 63 13.53 11.42 21.58
C PHE A 63 13.83 10.19 20.70
N THR A 64 14.68 9.28 21.18
CA THR A 64 14.99 8.03 20.47
C THR A 64 13.75 7.15 20.34
N HIS A 65 12.96 7.02 21.40
CA HIS A 65 11.69 6.29 21.36
C HIS A 65 10.70 6.94 20.39
N GLN A 66 10.53 8.26 20.44
CA GLN A 66 9.64 8.99 19.52
C GLN A 66 10.04 8.79 18.05
N ASN A 67 11.34 8.81 17.76
CA ASN A 67 11.87 8.61 16.41
C ASN A 67 11.81 7.15 15.95
N ALA A 68 11.93 6.18 16.86
CA ALA A 68 11.74 4.77 16.58
C ALA A 68 10.28 4.50 16.20
N HIS A 69 9.33 5.02 16.97
CA HIS A 69 7.91 4.91 16.67
C HIS A 69 7.56 5.54 15.31
N ALA A 70 8.08 6.74 15.01
CA ALA A 70 7.90 7.35 13.69
C ALA A 70 8.45 6.47 12.54
N ALA A 71 9.52 5.72 12.78
CA ALA A 71 10.06 4.77 11.79
C ALA A 71 9.15 3.55 11.60
N ASP A 72 8.56 3.06 12.68
CA ASP A 72 7.62 1.93 12.64
C ASP A 72 6.32 2.32 11.91
N LEU A 73 5.78 3.51 12.17
CA LEU A 73 4.66 4.06 11.40
C LEU A 73 4.98 4.13 9.91
N LEU A 74 6.17 4.61 9.53
CA LEU A 74 6.57 4.65 8.12
C LEU A 74 6.69 3.25 7.49
N ARG A 75 7.13 2.24 8.25
CA ARG A 75 7.16 0.84 7.79
C ARG A 75 5.76 0.30 7.58
N GLU A 76 4.86 0.55 8.53
CA GLU A 76 3.46 0.16 8.42
C GLU A 76 2.78 0.82 7.22
N GLU A 77 2.96 2.12 7.03
CA GLU A 77 2.42 2.88 5.90
C GLU A 77 2.94 2.36 4.55
N THR A 78 4.24 2.11 4.44
CA THR A 78 4.83 1.56 3.20
C THR A 78 4.41 0.13 2.94
N ALA A 79 4.20 -0.69 3.98
CA ALA A 79 3.67 -2.04 3.85
C ALA A 79 2.17 -2.02 3.47
N GLY A 80 1.37 -1.16 4.10
CA GLY A 80 -0.03 -0.95 3.79
C GLY A 80 -0.23 -0.48 2.35
N ALA A 81 0.58 0.47 1.89
CA ALA A 81 0.57 0.91 0.49
C ALA A 81 0.88 -0.23 -0.51
N ARG A 82 1.79 -1.15 -0.16
CA ARG A 82 2.10 -2.33 -0.99
C ARG A 82 0.98 -3.38 -0.99
N ALA A 83 0.16 -3.41 0.05
CA ALA A 83 -0.98 -4.31 0.17
C ALA A 83 -2.23 -3.78 -0.54
N LEU A 84 -2.31 -2.47 -0.82
CA LEU A 84 -3.42 -1.88 -1.55
C LEU A 84 -3.42 -2.29 -3.03
N PRO A 85 -4.61 -2.42 -3.65
CA PRO A 85 -4.72 -2.57 -5.10
C PRO A 85 -4.00 -1.43 -5.83
N TYR A 86 -3.32 -1.75 -6.92
CA TYR A 86 -2.57 -0.75 -7.67
C TYR A 86 -3.46 0.41 -8.14
N SER A 87 -4.71 0.14 -8.50
CA SER A 87 -5.72 1.15 -8.84
C SER A 87 -6.04 2.12 -7.71
N GLN A 88 -5.98 1.68 -6.44
CA GLN A 88 -6.26 2.49 -5.25
C GLN A 88 -5.06 3.31 -4.75
N LEU A 89 -3.85 3.07 -5.30
CA LEU A 89 -2.68 3.92 -5.07
C LEU A 89 -2.82 5.24 -5.83
N THR A 90 -3.81 6.04 -5.47
CA THR A 90 -4.12 7.35 -6.05
C THR A 90 -4.60 8.28 -4.94
N LEU A 91 -4.55 9.59 -5.19
CA LEU A 91 -4.99 10.61 -4.25
C LEU A 91 -6.13 11.45 -4.82
N ARG A 92 -6.93 12.06 -3.95
CA ARG A 92 -7.94 13.04 -4.36
C ARG A 92 -7.32 14.42 -4.45
N SER A 93 -7.61 15.14 -5.54
CA SER A 93 -7.12 16.50 -5.74
C SER A 93 -7.58 17.47 -4.64
N THR A 94 -8.79 17.28 -4.11
CA THR A 94 -9.34 18.09 -3.02
C THR A 94 -8.57 17.95 -1.71
N GLU A 95 -8.01 16.78 -1.43
CA GLU A 95 -7.23 16.54 -0.21
C GLU A 95 -5.83 17.15 -0.26
N LEU A 96 -5.34 17.47 -1.46
CA LEU A 96 -4.02 18.07 -1.70
C LEU A 96 -4.04 19.59 -1.66
N ALA A 97 -5.22 20.20 -1.55
CA ALA A 97 -5.36 21.64 -1.49
C ALA A 97 -4.66 22.21 -0.25
N GLY A 98 -3.75 23.17 -0.46
CA GLY A 98 -3.00 23.83 0.62
C GLY A 98 -1.88 22.99 1.23
N ASP A 99 -1.54 21.83 0.64
CA ASP A 99 -0.35 21.09 1.06
C ASP A 99 0.94 21.77 0.55
N PRO A 100 1.90 22.14 1.44
CA PRO A 100 3.10 22.87 1.04
C PRO A 100 4.08 22.04 0.20
N LEU A 101 3.97 20.71 0.20
CA LEU A 101 4.80 19.82 -0.62
C LEU A 101 4.19 19.56 -2.01
N VAL A 102 2.99 20.05 -2.27
CA VAL A 102 2.28 19.92 -3.54
C VAL A 102 2.20 21.26 -4.24
N ARG A 103 2.58 21.29 -5.52
CA ARG A 103 2.52 22.48 -6.37
C ARG A 103 1.89 22.16 -7.72
N SER A 104 1.20 23.14 -8.29
CA SER A 104 0.72 23.05 -9.66
C SER A 104 1.78 23.60 -10.62
N ALA A 105 2.18 22.80 -11.61
CA ALA A 105 3.06 23.23 -12.68
C ALA A 105 2.49 22.76 -14.02
N ALA A 106 2.27 23.69 -14.95
CA ALA A 106 1.65 23.41 -16.26
C ALA A 106 0.30 22.65 -16.16
N GLY A 107 -0.51 22.94 -15.13
CA GLY A 107 -1.81 22.31 -14.91
C GLY A 107 -1.76 20.90 -14.32
N VAL A 108 -0.57 20.38 -14.00
CA VAL A 108 -0.39 19.08 -13.34
C VAL A 108 0.05 19.30 -11.90
N LEU A 109 -0.61 18.62 -10.95
CA LEU A 109 -0.16 18.59 -9.56
C LEU A 109 1.11 17.76 -9.46
N ARG A 110 2.13 18.30 -8.80
CA ARG A 110 3.41 17.66 -8.58
C ARG A 110 3.75 17.73 -7.10
N ALA A 111 4.36 16.68 -6.58
CA ALA A 111 4.76 16.59 -5.19
C ALA A 111 6.26 16.35 -5.09
N THR A 112 6.87 17.01 -4.11
CA THR A 112 8.28 16.82 -3.75
C THR A 112 8.35 16.36 -2.30
N VAL A 113 8.70 15.09 -2.08
CA VAL A 113 8.80 14.51 -0.73
C VAL A 113 10.25 14.19 -0.39
N GLY A 114 10.72 14.68 0.76
CA GLY A 114 12.10 14.47 1.20
C GLY A 114 13.12 15.21 0.32
N ALA A 115 14.24 14.56 0.02
CA ALA A 115 15.25 15.08 -0.92
C ALA A 115 14.97 14.71 -2.39
N GLY A 116 13.72 14.31 -2.70
CA GLY A 116 13.34 13.79 -4.00
C GLY A 116 13.24 14.85 -5.10
N THR A 117 13.13 14.39 -6.33
CA THR A 117 12.74 15.22 -7.48
C THR A 117 11.24 15.46 -7.50
N ASP A 118 10.83 16.58 -8.08
CA ASP A 118 9.42 16.92 -8.27
C ASP A 118 8.75 15.95 -9.26
N GLU A 119 7.84 15.13 -8.78
CA GLU A 119 7.17 14.07 -9.56
C GLU A 119 5.67 14.37 -9.70
N PRO A 120 5.04 14.08 -10.85
CA PRO A 120 3.59 14.25 -11.02
C PRO A 120 2.82 13.37 -10.04
N VAL A 121 1.78 13.95 -9.42
CA VAL A 121 0.88 13.24 -8.51
C VAL A 121 -0.11 12.40 -9.29
N VAL A 122 -0.36 11.19 -8.80
CA VAL A 122 -1.37 10.30 -9.39
C VAL A 122 -2.71 10.55 -8.75
N LEU A 123 -3.64 11.11 -9.53
CA LEU A 123 -4.98 11.44 -9.07
C LEU A 123 -5.97 10.32 -9.36
N ALA A 124 -6.88 10.12 -8.42
CA ALA A 124 -8.02 9.22 -8.59
C ALA A 124 -9.04 9.84 -9.55
N ALA A 125 -9.71 9.01 -10.35
CA ALA A 125 -10.96 9.44 -10.97
C ALA A 125 -12.01 9.69 -9.88
N ALA A 126 -12.91 10.65 -10.09
CA ALA A 126 -13.84 11.13 -9.06
C ALA A 126 -14.70 10.03 -8.39
N THR A 127 -15.02 8.96 -9.13
CA THR A 127 -15.87 7.85 -8.68
C THR A 127 -15.09 6.67 -8.11
N LEU A 128 -13.76 6.69 -8.18
CA LEU A 128 -12.93 5.57 -7.72
C LEU A 128 -12.44 5.76 -6.28
N PRO A 129 -12.22 4.67 -5.54
CA PRO A 129 -11.56 4.73 -4.25
C PRO A 129 -10.16 5.32 -4.38
N ALA A 130 -9.81 6.17 -3.43
CA ALA A 130 -8.51 6.82 -3.35
C ALA A 130 -7.97 6.64 -1.94
N MET A 131 -6.65 6.63 -1.81
CA MET A 131 -5.99 6.66 -0.51
C MET A 131 -6.20 8.02 0.15
N ALA A 132 -6.40 8.01 1.46
CA ALA A 132 -6.45 9.22 2.26
C ALA A 132 -5.07 9.89 2.33
N HIS A 133 -4.98 11.15 1.89
CA HIS A 133 -3.74 11.91 1.91
C HIS A 133 -3.24 12.18 3.34
N ARG A 134 -4.13 12.40 4.31
CA ARG A 134 -3.77 12.73 5.71
C ARG A 134 -4.24 11.68 6.70
N GLY A 135 -3.49 11.52 7.77
CA GLY A 135 -3.84 10.69 8.92
C GLY A 135 -3.19 11.23 10.19
N THR A 136 -3.65 10.73 11.32
CA THR A 136 -3.07 11.02 12.63
C THR A 136 -2.95 9.74 13.42
N ASP A 137 -1.90 9.64 14.21
CA ASP A 137 -1.71 8.59 15.20
C ASP A 137 -1.22 9.21 16.52
N ALA A 138 -1.35 8.49 17.63
CA ALA A 138 -0.90 8.93 18.94
C ALA A 138 -0.23 7.79 19.70
N HIS A 139 0.97 8.04 20.18
CA HIS A 139 1.72 7.09 20.99
C HIS A 139 2.41 7.81 22.14
N GLU A 140 2.23 7.30 23.36
CA GLU A 140 2.87 7.84 24.59
C GLU A 140 2.72 9.38 24.72
N ASN A 141 1.50 9.89 24.55
CA ASN A 141 1.16 11.33 24.57
C ASN A 141 1.83 12.18 23.47
N THR A 142 2.46 11.57 22.47
CA THR A 142 2.99 12.25 21.29
C THR A 142 2.02 12.05 20.13
N ALA A 143 1.53 13.15 19.55
CA ALA A 143 0.70 13.11 18.36
C ALA A 143 1.59 13.10 17.10
N TYR A 144 1.34 12.13 16.24
CA TYR A 144 1.98 11.96 14.94
C TYR A 144 0.99 12.31 13.84
N ARG A 145 1.44 13.09 12.86
CA ARG A 145 0.67 13.42 11.66
C ARG A 145 1.31 12.72 10.48
N VAL A 146 0.52 12.00 9.72
CA VAL A 146 0.95 11.26 8.53
C VAL A 146 0.42 11.96 7.29
N ALA A 147 1.30 12.31 6.37
CA ALA A 147 0.95 12.78 5.03
C ALA A 147 1.46 11.78 3.99
N ARG A 148 0.55 11.32 3.13
CA ARG A 148 0.77 10.28 2.12
C ARG A 148 0.75 10.90 0.73
N TYR A 149 1.70 10.49 -0.10
CA TYR A 149 1.89 10.98 -1.44
C TYR A 149 2.00 9.80 -2.39
N VAL A 150 1.31 9.89 -3.52
CA VAL A 150 1.44 8.94 -4.62
C VAL A 150 1.85 9.73 -5.86
N THR A 151 3.06 9.49 -6.32
CA THR A 151 3.63 10.13 -7.51
C THR A 151 3.98 9.10 -8.57
N GLN A 152 4.18 9.56 -9.81
CA GLN A 152 4.65 8.72 -10.91
C GLN A 152 6.03 9.21 -11.37
N PRO A 153 7.11 8.50 -11.04
CA PRO A 153 8.44 8.82 -11.52
C PRO A 153 8.51 8.83 -13.05
N ALA A 154 9.33 9.73 -13.61
CA ALA A 154 9.61 9.70 -15.04
C ALA A 154 10.23 8.35 -15.44
N ASN A 155 9.87 7.86 -16.63
CA ASN A 155 10.37 6.60 -17.19
C ASN A 155 10.02 5.33 -16.38
N CYS A 156 9.01 5.40 -15.51
CA CYS A 156 8.48 4.21 -14.82
C CYS A 156 6.98 4.04 -15.09
N THR A 157 6.56 2.79 -15.32
CA THR A 157 5.14 2.39 -15.29
C THR A 157 4.64 2.10 -13.87
N CYS A 158 5.49 2.37 -12.86
CA CYS A 158 5.23 2.20 -11.44
C CYS A 158 4.73 3.50 -10.79
N ARG A 159 4.14 3.38 -9.62
CA ARG A 159 3.81 4.49 -8.72
C ARG A 159 4.81 4.50 -7.57
N ARG A 160 5.22 5.68 -7.14
CA ARG A 160 5.97 5.87 -5.90
C ARG A 160 5.00 6.25 -4.81
N PHE A 161 4.94 5.42 -3.77
CA PHE A 161 4.31 5.81 -2.51
C PHE A 161 5.37 6.45 -1.62
N SER A 162 5.05 7.62 -1.06
CA SER A 162 5.89 8.28 -0.05
C SER A 162 5.03 8.69 1.13
N ALA A 163 5.50 8.43 2.34
CA ALA A 163 4.86 8.87 3.57
C ALA A 163 5.80 9.82 4.32
N LEU A 164 5.24 10.87 4.88
CA LEU A 164 5.89 11.84 5.75
C LEU A 164 5.19 11.80 7.10
N VAL A 165 5.92 11.46 8.15
CA VAL A 165 5.47 11.55 9.54
C VAL A 165 6.04 12.81 10.15
N THR A 166 5.19 13.66 10.71
CA THR A 166 5.58 14.83 11.49
C THR A 166 5.08 14.72 12.92
N TRP A 167 5.89 15.14 13.88
CA TRP A 167 5.52 15.16 15.29
C TRP A 167 6.20 16.34 15.99
N GLU A 168 5.64 16.77 17.11
CA GLU A 168 6.22 17.83 17.92
C GLU A 168 6.90 17.24 19.15
N SER A 169 8.12 17.70 19.44
CA SER A 169 8.80 17.40 20.69
C SER A 169 9.40 18.69 21.23
N ARG A 170 8.88 19.15 22.38
CA ARG A 170 9.32 20.37 23.07
C ARG A 170 9.29 21.64 22.20
N GLY A 171 8.18 21.89 21.51
CA GLY A 171 8.04 23.08 20.67
C GLY A 171 8.82 23.03 19.37
N LYS A 172 9.46 21.89 19.03
CA LYS A 172 10.14 21.68 17.76
C LYS A 172 9.40 20.63 16.95
N GLU A 173 9.07 20.98 15.71
CA GLU A 173 8.55 20.02 14.76
C GLU A 173 9.70 19.15 14.22
N HIS A 174 9.48 17.84 14.26
CA HIS A 174 10.34 16.84 13.68
C HIS A 174 9.63 16.18 12.52
N ARG A 175 10.41 15.74 11.54
CA ARG A 175 9.90 15.13 10.31
C ARG A 175 10.74 13.93 9.95
N ARG A 176 10.09 12.86 9.53
CA ARG A 176 10.73 11.67 8.97
C ARG A 176 9.91 11.20 7.77
N TRP A 177 10.57 10.72 6.74
CA TRP A 177 9.89 10.24 5.55
C TRP A 177 10.46 8.89 5.10
N ALA A 178 9.64 8.14 4.37
CA ALA A 178 10.04 6.93 3.68
C ALA A 178 9.32 6.86 2.33
N SER A 179 9.92 6.18 1.35
CA SER A 179 9.29 5.94 0.06
C SER A 179 9.55 4.52 -0.44
N THR A 180 8.63 4.04 -1.27
CA THR A 180 8.75 2.76 -1.98
C THR A 180 8.19 2.91 -3.38
N LEU A 181 8.80 2.20 -4.33
CA LEU A 181 8.18 1.98 -5.63
C LEU A 181 7.21 0.80 -5.51
N VAL A 182 6.02 0.98 -6.07
CA VAL A 182 5.01 -0.05 -6.24
C VAL A 182 4.76 -0.17 -7.73
N ALA A 183 5.06 -1.32 -8.29
CA ALA A 183 4.72 -1.64 -9.66
C ALA A 183 3.48 -2.53 -9.67
N ASP A 184 2.70 -2.44 -10.74
CA ASP A 184 1.59 -3.36 -11.02
C ASP A 184 2.19 -4.74 -11.40
N VAL A 185 2.66 -5.48 -10.40
CA VAL A 185 3.32 -6.77 -10.58
C VAL A 185 2.34 -7.88 -10.23
N TYR A 186 1.98 -8.66 -11.24
CA TYR A 186 1.21 -9.88 -11.11
C TYR A 186 1.99 -10.93 -10.30
N ARG A 187 1.69 -11.08 -9.00
CA ARG A 187 2.16 -12.22 -8.19
C ARG A 187 0.98 -13.19 -8.02
N GLY A 188 1.03 -14.30 -8.75
CA GLY A 188 -0.12 -15.18 -8.99
C GLY A 188 -0.67 -15.92 -7.78
N ALA A 189 -1.99 -15.83 -7.58
CA ALA A 189 -2.85 -17.01 -7.46
C ALA A 189 -3.52 -17.22 -8.83
N SER A 190 -3.87 -18.46 -9.17
CA SER A 190 -4.36 -18.85 -10.51
C SER A 190 -5.49 -17.96 -11.01
N ALA A 191 -5.46 -17.60 -12.30
CA ALA A 191 -6.55 -16.90 -12.94
C ALA A 191 -7.83 -17.76 -12.84
N SER A 192 -8.83 -17.25 -12.11
CA SER A 192 -10.06 -17.96 -11.76
C SER A 192 -11.23 -17.03 -12.05
N TRP A 193 -12.01 -17.36 -13.07
CA TRP A 193 -13.22 -16.61 -13.41
C TRP A 193 -14.28 -17.58 -13.92
N SER A 194 -15.53 -17.13 -13.86
CA SER A 194 -16.68 -17.85 -14.37
C SER A 194 -17.59 -16.91 -15.16
N TRP A 195 -18.30 -17.51 -16.11
CA TRP A 195 -19.49 -16.90 -16.66
C TRP A 195 -20.68 -17.29 -15.79
N GLU A 196 -21.52 -16.32 -15.48
CA GLU A 196 -22.81 -16.47 -14.84
C GLU A 196 -23.87 -15.86 -15.76
N LEU A 197 -25.04 -16.47 -15.83
CA LEU A 197 -26.20 -15.79 -16.43
C LEU A 197 -26.70 -14.77 -15.41
N VAL A 198 -27.00 -13.55 -15.86
CA VAL A 198 -27.62 -12.55 -14.98
C VAL A 198 -28.99 -13.10 -14.56
N ASP A 199 -29.16 -13.34 -13.26
CA ASP A 199 -30.31 -14.04 -12.64
C ASP A 199 -31.62 -13.90 -13.42
N ALA A 200 -32.11 -15.03 -13.94
CA ALA A 200 -33.43 -15.18 -14.57
C ALA A 200 -33.75 -14.29 -15.80
N LYS A 201 -32.79 -13.54 -16.37
CA LYS A 201 -33.02 -12.78 -17.60
C LYS A 201 -32.78 -13.66 -18.82
N ALA A 202 -33.88 -14.15 -19.41
CA ALA A 202 -33.85 -14.85 -20.68
C ALA A 202 -33.28 -13.93 -21.79
N PRO A 203 -32.65 -14.50 -22.84
CA PRO A 203 -32.30 -13.76 -24.05
C PRO A 203 -33.50 -12.97 -24.58
N VAL A 204 -33.30 -11.68 -24.87
CA VAL A 204 -34.37 -10.81 -25.37
C VAL A 204 -34.21 -10.62 -26.87
N LEU A 205 -35.27 -10.93 -27.62
CA LEU A 205 -35.34 -10.65 -29.06
C LEU A 205 -35.86 -9.22 -29.28
N SER A 206 -35.13 -8.45 -30.09
CA SER A 206 -35.52 -7.11 -30.53
C SER A 206 -35.33 -7.00 -32.04
N GLY A 207 -36.40 -7.25 -32.79
CA GLY A 207 -36.33 -7.39 -34.25
C GLY A 207 -35.54 -8.64 -34.64
N SER A 208 -34.50 -8.50 -35.47
CA SER A 208 -33.59 -9.59 -35.84
C SER A 208 -32.36 -9.72 -34.92
N THR A 209 -32.27 -8.90 -33.88
CA THR A 209 -31.14 -8.90 -32.94
C THR A 209 -31.54 -9.54 -31.62
N VAL A 210 -30.74 -10.49 -31.16
CA VAL A 210 -30.87 -11.08 -29.83
C VAL A 210 -29.88 -10.42 -28.89
N LYS A 211 -30.34 -10.05 -27.71
CA LYS A 211 -29.52 -9.59 -26.59
C LYS A 211 -29.40 -10.69 -25.55
N VAL A 212 -28.17 -11.13 -25.29
CA VAL A 212 -27.88 -12.14 -24.26
C VAL A 212 -27.18 -11.47 -23.09
N PRO A 213 -27.79 -11.41 -21.90
CA PRO A 213 -27.13 -10.91 -20.70
C PRO A 213 -26.15 -11.94 -20.14
N LEU A 214 -24.92 -11.50 -19.92
CA LEU A 214 -23.85 -12.33 -19.38
C LEU A 214 -23.10 -11.58 -18.29
N LEU A 215 -22.83 -12.27 -17.18
CA LEU A 215 -22.04 -11.77 -16.07
C LEU A 215 -20.68 -12.48 -16.07
N LEU A 216 -19.60 -11.72 -16.18
CA LEU A 216 -18.25 -12.23 -16.02
C LEU A 216 -17.77 -11.94 -14.60
N ALA A 217 -17.70 -12.97 -13.77
CA ALA A 217 -17.24 -12.86 -12.38
C ALA A 217 -15.77 -13.26 -12.27
N ASN A 218 -14.93 -12.33 -11.80
CA ASN A 218 -13.52 -12.62 -11.55
C ASN A 218 -13.32 -13.00 -10.08
N HIS A 219 -13.02 -14.27 -9.84
CA HIS A 219 -12.77 -14.84 -8.51
C HIS A 219 -11.28 -14.95 -8.18
N GLY A 220 -10.41 -14.64 -9.14
CA GLY A 220 -8.96 -14.74 -9.03
C GLY A 220 -8.31 -13.36 -8.98
N ASN A 221 -7.03 -13.30 -9.34
CA ASN A 221 -6.31 -12.05 -9.46
C ASN A 221 -6.89 -11.16 -10.56
N ARG A 222 -6.51 -9.87 -10.53
CA ARG A 222 -6.78 -8.96 -11.64
C ARG A 222 -6.33 -9.59 -12.94
N ASP A 223 -7.22 -9.60 -13.92
CA ASP A 223 -6.96 -10.21 -15.22
C ASP A 223 -7.53 -9.30 -16.31
N GLN A 224 -7.02 -9.52 -17.52
CA GLN A 224 -7.50 -8.92 -18.74
C GLN A 224 -8.04 -10.03 -19.62
N TRP A 225 -9.20 -9.85 -20.24
CA TRP A 225 -9.76 -10.86 -21.12
C TRP A 225 -10.00 -10.36 -22.53
N SER A 226 -10.12 -11.31 -23.44
CA SER A 226 -10.72 -11.11 -24.76
C SER A 226 -12.01 -11.92 -24.83
N LEU A 227 -13.11 -11.29 -25.29
CA LEU A 227 -14.43 -11.89 -25.36
C LEU A 227 -14.82 -12.30 -26.78
N SER A 228 -14.79 -13.58 -27.13
CA SER A 228 -15.28 -14.05 -28.43
C SER A 228 -16.66 -14.68 -28.34
N VAL A 229 -17.33 -14.77 -29.49
CA VAL A 229 -18.61 -15.46 -29.61
C VAL A 229 -18.59 -16.36 -30.85
N ALA A 230 -19.16 -17.55 -30.71
CA ALA A 230 -19.49 -18.43 -31.81
C ALA A 230 -20.99 -18.70 -31.80
N VAL A 231 -21.63 -18.65 -32.97
CA VAL A 231 -23.05 -18.95 -33.12
C VAL A 231 -23.20 -20.14 -34.05
N GLN A 232 -24.03 -21.09 -33.63
CA GLN A 232 -24.36 -22.28 -34.41
C GLN A 232 -25.88 -22.41 -34.57
N ARG A 233 -26.31 -22.97 -35.70
CA ARG A 233 -27.68 -23.38 -35.97
C ARG A 233 -27.65 -24.83 -36.43
N SER A 234 -28.31 -25.73 -35.70
CA SER A 234 -28.32 -27.17 -36.00
C SER A 234 -26.90 -27.74 -36.22
N GLY A 235 -25.94 -27.34 -35.39
CA GLY A 235 -24.53 -27.75 -35.50
C GLY A 235 -23.71 -27.07 -36.60
N THR A 236 -24.31 -26.21 -37.42
CA THR A 236 -23.60 -25.45 -38.47
C THR A 236 -23.24 -24.05 -37.97
N ALA A 237 -21.99 -23.62 -38.17
CA ALA A 237 -21.56 -22.27 -37.79
C ALA A 237 -22.29 -21.19 -38.60
N VAL A 238 -22.80 -20.18 -37.91
CA VAL A 238 -23.47 -19.01 -38.50
C VAL A 238 -22.55 -17.80 -38.35
N PRO A 239 -22.07 -17.19 -39.45
CA PRO A 239 -21.24 -16.01 -39.36
C PRO A 239 -22.10 -14.83 -38.87
N VAL A 240 -21.74 -14.28 -37.71
CA VAL A 240 -22.41 -13.12 -37.11
C VAL A 240 -21.38 -12.07 -36.70
N VAL A 241 -21.76 -10.81 -36.80
CA VAL A 241 -21.00 -9.70 -36.21
C VAL A 241 -21.68 -9.34 -34.90
N ALA A 242 -21.16 -9.90 -33.80
CA ALA A 242 -21.70 -9.61 -32.48
C ALA A 242 -21.02 -8.38 -31.86
N GLN A 243 -21.76 -7.70 -30.99
CA GLN A 243 -21.28 -6.53 -30.26
C GLN A 243 -21.40 -6.79 -28.76
N TRP A 244 -20.34 -6.47 -28.03
CA TRP A 244 -20.29 -6.55 -26.58
C TRP A 244 -20.48 -5.15 -26.00
N HIS A 245 -21.37 -5.04 -25.01
CA HIS A 245 -21.60 -3.80 -24.30
C HIS A 245 -21.47 -4.01 -22.80
N THR A 246 -21.02 -3.00 -22.06
CA THR A 246 -21.24 -2.96 -20.61
C THR A 246 -22.68 -2.56 -20.33
N ASP A 247 -23.24 -3.14 -19.28
CA ASP A 247 -24.59 -2.88 -18.78
C ASP A 247 -24.46 -2.68 -17.26
N ALA A 248 -24.18 -1.45 -16.84
CA ALA A 248 -23.82 -1.14 -15.45
C ALA A 248 -25.05 -1.15 -14.55
N ASP A 249 -26.20 -0.73 -15.09
CA ASP A 249 -27.47 -0.64 -14.36
C ASP A 249 -28.32 -1.92 -14.47
N GLY A 250 -27.89 -2.85 -15.33
CA GLY A 250 -28.49 -4.15 -15.49
C GLY A 250 -29.82 -4.16 -16.24
N ASP A 251 -30.08 -3.15 -17.06
CA ASP A 251 -31.35 -2.92 -17.76
C ASP A 251 -31.37 -3.54 -19.18
N LEU A 252 -30.30 -4.23 -19.59
CA LEU A 252 -30.12 -4.79 -20.94
C LEU A 252 -29.94 -3.73 -22.04
N VAL A 253 -29.62 -2.49 -21.67
CA VAL A 253 -29.22 -1.43 -22.57
C VAL A 253 -27.71 -1.31 -22.52
N GLY A 254 -27.06 -1.50 -23.67
CA GLY A 254 -25.62 -1.34 -23.76
C GLY A 254 -25.23 0.12 -23.59
N GLU A 255 -24.58 0.47 -22.49
CA GLU A 255 -24.16 1.84 -22.19
C GLU A 255 -22.86 2.20 -22.93
N ARG A 256 -21.93 1.25 -23.01
CA ARG A 256 -20.62 1.45 -23.64
C ARG A 256 -20.23 0.24 -24.46
N SER A 257 -19.93 0.47 -25.74
CA SER A 257 -19.38 -0.57 -26.61
C SER A 257 -17.98 -0.95 -26.14
N LEU A 258 -17.77 -2.24 -25.90
CA LEU A 258 -16.47 -2.82 -25.63
C LEU A 258 -15.86 -3.23 -26.98
N ALA A 259 -15.08 -2.33 -27.58
CA ALA A 259 -14.31 -2.45 -28.85
C ALA A 259 -14.79 -3.49 -29.88
N THR A 260 -15.29 -3.01 -31.03
CA THR A 260 -15.67 -3.82 -32.19
C THR A 260 -14.47 -4.34 -32.97
N ALA A 261 -14.23 -5.65 -32.98
CA ALA A 261 -13.55 -6.31 -34.08
C ALA A 261 -14.30 -7.60 -34.43
N ALA A 262 -14.58 -7.83 -35.71
CA ALA A 262 -15.25 -9.03 -36.20
C ALA A 262 -14.55 -10.28 -35.65
N GLY A 263 -15.20 -11.01 -34.75
CA GLY A 263 -14.66 -12.24 -34.16
C GLY A 263 -13.46 -12.08 -33.21
N ARG A 264 -13.04 -10.85 -32.85
CA ARG A 264 -12.02 -10.61 -31.80
C ARG A 264 -12.58 -9.66 -30.76
N GLY A 265 -12.57 -10.15 -29.54
CA GLY A 265 -13.38 -9.59 -28.47
C GLY A 265 -13.06 -8.21 -27.99
N ALA A 266 -14.09 -7.66 -27.34
CA ALA A 266 -13.96 -6.74 -26.23
C ALA A 266 -12.81 -7.16 -25.30
N SER A 267 -11.98 -6.20 -24.91
CA SER A 267 -11.01 -6.36 -23.84
C SER A 267 -11.24 -5.38 -22.71
N GLY A 268 -11.00 -5.85 -21.49
CA GLY A 268 -11.19 -5.06 -20.27
C GLY A 268 -10.33 -5.61 -19.14
N THR A 269 -9.95 -4.75 -18.20
CA THR A 269 -9.32 -5.13 -16.93
C THR A 269 -10.36 -5.17 -15.83
N GLN A 270 -10.34 -6.17 -14.97
CA GLN A 270 -11.23 -6.21 -13.80
C GLN A 270 -10.46 -6.79 -12.62
N GLU A 271 -10.60 -6.13 -11.49
CA GLU A 271 -9.93 -6.49 -10.24
C GLU A 271 -10.51 -7.79 -9.66
N SER A 272 -9.81 -8.36 -8.68
CA SER A 272 -10.33 -9.51 -7.93
C SER A 272 -11.65 -9.17 -7.25
N GLY A 273 -12.65 -10.07 -7.33
CA GLY A 273 -13.96 -9.90 -6.71
C GLY A 273 -14.90 -8.91 -7.42
N GLN A 274 -14.44 -8.24 -8.47
CA GLN A 274 -15.34 -7.43 -9.31
C GLN A 274 -16.20 -8.35 -10.19
N ARG A 275 -17.33 -7.81 -10.65
CA ARG A 275 -18.22 -8.42 -11.63
C ARG A 275 -18.36 -7.47 -12.81
N LEU A 276 -18.28 -8.00 -14.02
CA LEU A 276 -18.53 -7.25 -15.24
C LEU A 276 -19.83 -7.77 -15.85
N GLN A 277 -20.87 -6.94 -15.80
CA GLN A 277 -22.12 -7.22 -16.49
C GLN A 277 -22.01 -6.75 -17.94
N THR A 278 -22.36 -7.66 -18.85
CA THR A 278 -22.25 -7.45 -20.28
C THR A 278 -23.52 -7.86 -21.00
N VAL A 279 -23.81 -7.17 -22.10
CA VAL A 279 -24.86 -7.54 -23.05
C VAL A 279 -24.22 -7.85 -24.38
N LEU A 280 -24.49 -9.05 -24.88
CA LEU A 280 -24.06 -9.52 -26.18
C LEU A 280 -25.20 -9.37 -27.19
N SER A 281 -25.02 -8.46 -28.15
CA SER A 281 -25.98 -8.20 -29.23
C SER A 281 -25.59 -8.99 -30.48
N ILE A 282 -26.49 -9.85 -30.96
CA ILE A 282 -26.23 -10.76 -32.09
C ILE A 282 -27.34 -10.59 -33.15
N PRO A 283 -27.03 -10.12 -34.36
CA PRO A 283 -27.97 -10.17 -35.47
C PRO A 283 -28.08 -11.60 -36.00
N LEU A 284 -29.28 -12.18 -35.98
CA LEU A 284 -29.54 -13.54 -36.46
C LEU A 284 -30.25 -13.52 -37.83
N PRO A 285 -29.93 -14.45 -38.75
CA PRO A 285 -30.39 -14.38 -40.14
C PRO A 285 -31.84 -14.82 -40.38
N GLY A 286 -32.56 -15.31 -39.35
CA GLY A 286 -33.95 -15.73 -39.49
C GLY A 286 -34.47 -16.57 -38.31
N PRO A 287 -35.70 -17.11 -38.41
CA PRO A 287 -36.30 -17.94 -37.37
C PRO A 287 -35.56 -19.28 -37.24
N GLY A 288 -35.51 -19.82 -36.02
CA GLY A 288 -34.87 -21.10 -35.69
C GLY A 288 -34.22 -21.12 -34.31
N THR A 289 -33.69 -22.28 -33.94
CA THR A 289 -32.92 -22.46 -32.70
C THR A 289 -31.44 -22.25 -32.97
N TYR A 290 -30.83 -21.39 -32.18
CA TYR A 290 -29.42 -21.03 -32.24
C TYR A 290 -28.72 -21.37 -30.92
N THR A 291 -27.50 -21.90 -31.01
CA THR A 291 -26.60 -22.10 -29.89
C THR A 291 -25.55 -21.00 -29.92
N VAL A 292 -25.51 -20.18 -28.88
CA VAL A 292 -24.56 -19.07 -28.72
C VAL A 292 -23.52 -19.49 -27.69
N THR A 293 -22.27 -19.62 -28.09
CA THR A 293 -21.15 -19.89 -27.20
C THR A 293 -20.34 -18.61 -27.01
N ALA A 294 -20.39 -18.03 -25.81
CA ALA A 294 -19.55 -16.92 -25.42
C ALA A 294 -18.28 -17.44 -24.75
N THR A 295 -17.12 -16.94 -25.15
CA THR A 295 -15.82 -17.37 -24.63
C THR A 295 -15.05 -16.17 -24.12
N SER A 296 -14.48 -16.30 -22.92
CA SER A 296 -13.50 -15.37 -22.37
C SER A 296 -12.14 -16.06 -22.29
N THR A 297 -11.13 -15.41 -22.86
CA THR A 297 -9.74 -15.87 -22.83
C THR A 297 -8.92 -14.84 -22.09
N SER A 298 -8.22 -15.27 -21.03
CA SER A 298 -7.28 -14.39 -20.32
C SER A 298 -6.16 -13.98 -21.29
N THR A 299 -5.86 -12.69 -21.37
CA THR A 299 -4.70 -12.18 -22.12
C THR A 299 -3.40 -12.44 -21.35
N VAL A 300 -3.49 -12.59 -20.02
CA VAL A 300 -2.35 -12.88 -19.13
C VAL A 300 -2.00 -14.37 -19.17
N ASN A 301 -2.99 -15.24 -19.27
CA ASN A 301 -2.81 -16.66 -19.51
C ASN A 301 -3.68 -17.12 -20.69
N PRO A 302 -3.19 -17.01 -21.95
CA PRO A 302 -3.95 -17.37 -23.15
C PRO A 302 -4.43 -18.82 -23.22
N SER A 303 -3.83 -19.72 -22.42
CA SER A 303 -4.26 -21.12 -22.29
C SER A 303 -5.48 -21.28 -21.37
N ALA A 304 -5.74 -20.32 -20.49
CA ALA A 304 -6.91 -20.31 -19.64
C ALA A 304 -8.08 -19.66 -20.38
N GLN A 305 -9.08 -20.49 -20.66
CA GLN A 305 -10.32 -20.09 -21.33
C GLN A 305 -11.53 -20.55 -20.51
N ARG A 306 -12.59 -19.76 -20.57
CA ARG A 306 -13.90 -20.13 -20.03
C ARG A 306 -14.95 -19.83 -21.07
N HIS A 307 -15.95 -20.69 -21.15
CA HIS A 307 -17.06 -20.51 -22.06
C HIS A 307 -18.39 -20.73 -21.35
N THR A 308 -19.42 -20.11 -21.87
CA THR A 308 -20.82 -20.35 -21.52
C THR A 308 -21.63 -20.53 -22.79
N VAL A 309 -22.67 -21.36 -22.69
CA VAL A 309 -23.52 -21.73 -23.82
C VAL A 309 -24.94 -21.31 -23.50
N VAL A 310 -25.55 -20.59 -24.43
CA VAL A 310 -26.94 -20.11 -24.33
C VAL A 310 -27.70 -20.56 -25.57
N GLU A 311 -28.83 -21.23 -25.34
CA GLU A 311 -29.77 -21.57 -26.41
C GLU A 311 -30.76 -20.42 -26.61
N VAL A 312 -30.97 -20.05 -27.86
CA VAL A 312 -31.84 -18.94 -28.25
C VAL A 312 -32.81 -19.43 -29.31
N VAL A 313 -34.10 -19.25 -29.06
CA VAL A 313 -35.16 -19.57 -30.03
C VAL A 313 -35.66 -18.27 -30.65
N VAL A 314 -35.50 -18.15 -31.97
CA VAL A 314 -36.08 -17.07 -32.76
C VAL A 314 -37.38 -17.59 -33.40
N PRO A 315 -38.55 -17.02 -33.07
CA PRO A 315 -39.84 -17.43 -33.61
C PRO A 315 -39.96 -17.12 -35.10
#